data_AF-A0A1H3IHE6-F1
#
_entry.id   AF-A0A1H3IHE6-F1
#
_cell.length_a   1.000
_cell.length_b   1.000
_cell.length_c   1.000
_cell.angle_alpha   90.00
_cell.angle_beta   90.00
_cell.angle_gamma   90.00
#
_symmetry.space_group_name_H-M   'P 1'
#
loop_
_entity.id
_entity.type
_entity.pdbx_description
1 polymer ?
#
loop_
_entity_poly.entity_id
_entity_poly.type
_entity_poly.pdbx_seq_one_letter_code
_entity_poly.pdbx_strand_id
1 'polypeptide(L)'
;MVKSLKALQAMDTEKLAQAIEADAGEAVPGLRQALQEAKAGQFAAVHTPEQIAARKRGRPQGSVKADAKIATNIRFDPDVLQALKATGQGWQTRVNELLRADIESGRLKRSL
;
A
#
# COMPACT_ATOMS: atom_id res chain seq x y z
N MET A 1 -12.49 -8.04 24.28
CA MET A 1 -12.32 -8.30 22.83
C MET A 1 -13.45 -9.22 22.38
N VAL A 2 -14.42 -8.71 21.60
CA VAL A 2 -15.69 -9.42 21.30
C VAL A 2 -15.40 -10.69 20.50
N LYS A 3 -15.66 -11.86 21.11
CA LYS A 3 -15.53 -13.17 20.49
C LYS A 3 -16.82 -13.48 19.70
N SER A 4 -16.79 -13.20 18.40
CA SER A 4 -17.79 -13.55 17.38
C SER A 4 -18.97 -12.58 17.16
N LEU A 5 -19.39 -12.48 15.89
CA LEU A 5 -20.59 -11.78 15.41
C LEU A 5 -21.86 -12.18 16.16
N LYS A 6 -21.90 -13.42 16.64
CA LYS A 6 -23.04 -14.01 17.37
C LYS A 6 -23.29 -13.31 18.71
N ALA A 7 -22.23 -12.78 19.33
CA ALA A 7 -22.35 -12.02 20.58
C ALA A 7 -23.01 -10.65 20.36
N LEU A 8 -22.78 -10.02 19.20
CA LEU A 8 -23.37 -8.72 18.86
C LEU A 8 -24.88 -8.83 18.59
N GLN A 9 -25.32 -9.96 18.04
CA GLN A 9 -26.74 -10.22 17.79
C GLN A 9 -27.58 -10.31 19.08
N ALA A 10 -26.98 -10.81 20.16
CA ALA A 10 -27.62 -10.93 21.48
C ALA A 10 -27.57 -9.61 22.30
N MET A 11 -26.81 -8.61 21.85
CA MET A 11 -26.66 -7.34 22.56
C MET A 11 -27.71 -6.31 22.16
N ASP A 12 -28.02 -5.45 23.13
CA ASP A 12 -28.83 -4.25 22.93
C ASP A 12 -27.93 -3.13 22.37
N THR A 13 -28.16 -2.77 21.11
CA THR A 13 -27.33 -1.79 20.37
C THR A 13 -27.47 -0.39 20.93
N GLU A 14 -28.60 -0.04 21.55
CA GLU A 14 -28.79 1.28 22.16
C GLU A 14 -28.01 1.41 23.45
N LYS A 15 -28.03 0.38 24.31
CA LYS A 15 -27.20 0.36 25.52
C LYS A 15 -25.71 0.39 25.20
N LEU A 16 -25.32 -0.30 24.12
CA LEU A 16 -23.93 -0.28 23.65
C LEU A 16 -23.53 1.11 23.12
N ALA A 17 -24.38 1.76 22.34
CA ALA A 17 -24.14 3.13 21.87
C ALA A 17 -24.00 4.11 23.05
N GLN A 18 -24.90 4.03 24.03
CA GLN A 18 -24.86 4.87 25.24
C GLN A 18 -23.58 4.66 26.05
N ALA A 19 -23.13 3.42 26.21
CA ALA A 19 -21.88 3.13 26.92
C ALA A 19 -20.66 3.68 26.19
N ILE A 20 -20.63 3.59 24.85
CA ILE A 20 -19.54 4.11 24.02
C ILE A 20 -19.51 5.64 24.07
N GLU A 21 -20.65 6.30 23.93
CA GLU A 21 -20.74 7.77 23.99
C GLU A 21 -20.42 8.31 25.39
N ALA A 22 -20.82 7.58 26.44
CA ALA A 22 -20.46 7.92 27.81
C ALA A 22 -18.95 7.82 28.08
N ASP A 23 -18.28 6.81 27.50
CA ASP A 23 -16.82 6.64 27.58
C ASP A 23 -16.06 7.66 26.72
N ALA A 24 -16.56 7.94 25.50
CA ALA A 24 -16.00 8.91 24.58
C ALA A 24 -16.18 10.36 25.06
N GLY A 25 -17.16 10.63 25.93
CA GLY A 25 -17.49 11.96 26.44
C GLY A 25 -18.21 12.86 25.41
N GLU A 26 -18.50 12.33 24.22
CA GLU A 26 -19.21 13.03 23.15
C GLU A 26 -20.09 12.07 22.35
N ALA A 27 -21.10 12.62 21.67
CA ALA A 27 -21.94 11.85 20.76
C ALA A 27 -21.16 11.51 19.50
N VAL A 28 -21.22 10.25 19.06
CA VAL A 28 -20.53 9.78 17.86
C VAL A 28 -21.52 9.75 16.69
N PRO A 29 -21.39 10.65 15.70
CA PRO A 29 -22.32 10.69 14.58
C PRO A 29 -22.33 9.37 13.79
N GLY A 30 -23.52 8.85 13.50
CA GLY A 30 -23.70 7.60 12.74
C GLY A 30 -23.44 6.31 13.52
N LEU A 31 -23.03 6.37 14.80
CA LEU A 31 -22.73 5.18 15.60
C LEU A 31 -23.93 4.23 15.73
N ARG A 32 -25.12 4.78 16.02
CA ARG A 32 -26.35 3.98 16.15
C ARG A 32 -26.70 3.24 14.87
N GLN A 33 -26.60 3.93 13.74
CA GLN A 33 -26.84 3.35 12.42
C GLN A 33 -25.81 2.25 12.12
N ALA A 34 -24.52 2.50 12.35
CA ALA A 34 -23.46 1.52 12.13
C ALA A 34 -23.63 0.27 13.01
N LEU A 35 -24.09 0.41 14.26
CA LEU A 35 -24.38 -0.71 15.15
C LEU A 35 -25.58 -1.54 14.68
N GLN A 36 -26.61 -0.89 14.14
CA GLN A 36 -27.78 -1.57 13.57
C GLN A 36 -27.42 -2.33 12.28
N GLU A 37 -26.64 -1.71 11.38
CA GLU A 37 -26.13 -2.36 10.16
C GLU A 37 -25.25 -3.57 10.49
N ALA A 38 -24.35 -3.43 11.46
CA ALA A 38 -23.50 -4.52 11.93
C ALA A 38 -24.31 -5.66 12.58
N LYS A 39 -25.35 -5.34 13.36
CA LYS A 39 -26.26 -6.35 13.94
C LYS A 39 -27.08 -7.06 12.88
N ALA A 40 -27.50 -6.36 11.83
CA ALA A 40 -28.19 -6.91 10.67
C ALA A 40 -27.27 -7.69 9.70
N GLY A 41 -25.95 -7.71 9.95
CA GLY A 41 -24.98 -8.38 9.10
C GLY A 41 -24.73 -7.67 7.76
N GLN A 42 -25.09 -6.41 7.64
CA GLN A 42 -24.89 -5.60 6.45
C GLN A 42 -23.45 -5.06 6.47
N PHE A 43 -22.55 -5.75 5.79
CA PHE A 43 -21.15 -5.35 5.65
C PHE A 43 -20.84 -5.00 4.19
N ALA A 44 -20.07 -3.94 3.96
CA ALA A 44 -19.68 -3.52 2.60
C ALA A 44 -18.89 -4.60 1.84
N ALA A 45 -18.00 -5.33 2.53
CA ALA A 45 -17.33 -6.51 2.01
C ALA A 45 -16.88 -7.40 3.16
N VAL A 46 -17.25 -8.69 3.11
CA VAL A 46 -16.72 -9.72 4.01
C VAL A 46 -15.71 -10.55 3.25
N HIS A 47 -14.49 -10.64 3.76
CA HIS A 47 -13.47 -11.54 3.23
C HIS A 47 -13.34 -12.73 4.18
N THR A 48 -13.64 -13.93 3.68
CA THR A 48 -13.44 -15.14 4.47
C THR A 48 -11.95 -15.47 4.57
N PRO A 49 -11.50 -16.19 5.62
CA PRO A 49 -10.12 -16.66 5.72
C PRO A 49 -9.65 -17.40 4.47
N GLU A 50 -10.52 -18.20 3.86
CA GLU A 50 -10.26 -18.93 2.61
C GLU A 50 -10.10 -17.98 1.42
N GLN A 51 -10.91 -16.92 1.33
CA GLN A 51 -10.79 -15.90 0.29
C GLN A 51 -9.49 -15.08 0.44
N ILE A 52 -9.05 -14.82 1.67
CA ILE A 52 -7.77 -14.15 1.94
C ILE A 52 -6.61 -15.08 1.59
N ALA A 53 -6.69 -16.36 1.96
CA ALA A 53 -5.67 -17.36 1.63
C ALA A 53 -5.59 -17.64 0.12
N ALA A 54 -6.71 -17.56 -0.60
CA ALA A 54 -6.77 -17.71 -2.05
C ALA A 54 -6.14 -16.51 -2.80
N ARG A 55 -5.99 -15.35 -2.15
CA ARG A 55 -5.23 -14.23 -2.72
C ARG A 55 -3.74 -14.57 -2.63
N LYS A 56 -3.14 -14.92 -3.78
CA LYS A 56 -1.67 -15.06 -3.88
C LYS A 56 -1.00 -13.75 -3.44
N ARG A 57 -0.09 -13.84 -2.48
CA ARG A 57 0.71 -12.70 -2.00
C ARG A 57 1.60 -12.19 -3.15
N GLY A 58 1.41 -10.94 -3.55
CA GLY A 58 2.28 -10.27 -4.52
C GLY A 58 1.53 -9.63 -5.69
N ARG A 59 2.31 -8.99 -6.57
CA ARG A 59 1.81 -8.41 -7.82
C ARG A 59 1.27 -9.55 -8.72
N PRO A 60 0.19 -9.34 -9.49
CA PRO A 60 -0.31 -10.35 -10.43
C PRO A 60 0.82 -10.95 -11.29
N GLN A 61 0.79 -12.28 -11.46
CA GLN A 61 1.74 -13.00 -12.30
C GLN A 61 1.69 -12.40 -13.72
N GLY A 62 2.85 -12.04 -14.29
CA GLY A 62 2.94 -11.36 -15.60
C GLY A 62 3.00 -9.82 -15.55
N SER A 63 2.96 -9.21 -14.36
CA SER A 63 3.16 -7.76 -14.18
C SER A 63 4.61 -7.28 -14.24
N VAL A 64 5.56 -8.21 -14.49
CA VAL A 64 6.95 -7.89 -14.77
C VAL A 64 7.04 -7.66 -16.27
N LYS A 65 7.26 -6.40 -16.68
CA LYS A 65 7.52 -6.07 -18.09
C LYS A 65 8.69 -6.93 -18.59
N ALA A 66 8.63 -7.41 -19.83
CA ALA A 66 9.75 -8.13 -20.45
C ALA A 66 11.06 -7.31 -20.37
N ASP A 67 10.95 -5.99 -20.50
CA ASP A 67 12.04 -5.02 -20.38
C ASP A 67 12.10 -4.36 -18.99
N ALA A 68 11.91 -5.14 -17.92
CA ALA A 68 12.04 -4.60 -16.57
C ALA A 68 13.48 -4.12 -16.32
N LYS A 69 13.62 -2.93 -15.72
CA LYS A 69 14.91 -2.42 -15.25
C LYS A 69 15.51 -3.43 -14.26
N ILE A 70 16.75 -3.83 -14.50
CA ILE A 70 17.48 -4.71 -13.59
C ILE A 70 17.99 -3.84 -12.43
N ALA A 71 17.61 -4.20 -11.21
CA ALA A 71 18.13 -3.54 -10.02
C ALA A 71 19.58 -3.99 -9.80
N THR A 72 20.54 -3.08 -9.98
CA THR A 72 21.97 -3.32 -9.77
C THR A 72 22.52 -2.32 -8.76
N ASN A 73 23.47 -2.76 -7.94
CA ASN A 73 24.17 -1.87 -7.02
C ASN A 73 25.36 -1.21 -7.75
N ILE A 74 25.31 0.12 -7.89
CA ILE A 74 26.37 0.95 -8.47
C ILE A 74 26.83 1.94 -7.42
N ARG A 75 28.15 2.11 -7.29
CA ARG A 75 28.77 3.15 -6.46
C ARG A 75 29.07 4.37 -7.30
N PHE A 76 28.74 5.55 -6.77
CA PHE A 76 29.10 6.84 -7.35
C PHE A 76 30.01 7.57 -6.36
N ASP A 77 30.87 8.43 -6.89
CA ASP A 77 31.59 9.38 -6.04
C ASP A 77 30.59 10.34 -5.34
N PRO A 78 30.89 10.81 -4.11
CA PRO A 78 29.93 11.57 -3.32
C PRO A 78 29.47 12.87 -3.99
N ASP A 79 30.37 13.59 -4.65
CA ASP A 79 30.13 14.83 -5.37
C ASP A 79 29.24 14.60 -6.60
N VAL A 80 29.50 13.53 -7.36
CA VAL A 80 28.68 13.11 -8.50
C VAL A 80 27.26 12.78 -8.03
N LEU A 81 27.11 11.99 -6.96
CA LEU A 81 25.79 11.65 -6.44
C LEU A 81 25.03 12.88 -5.95
N GLN A 82 25.72 13.83 -5.32
CA GLN A 82 25.12 15.09 -4.87
C GLN A 82 24.64 15.93 -6.06
N ALA A 83 25.47 16.09 -7.09
CA ALA A 83 25.13 16.81 -8.31
C ALA A 83 23.91 16.19 -9.02
N LEU A 84 23.87 14.84 -9.11
CA LEU A 84 22.75 14.12 -9.69
C LEU A 84 21.45 14.34 -8.90
N LYS A 85 21.50 14.21 -7.57
CA LYS A 85 20.33 14.46 -6.72
C LYS A 85 19.85 15.91 -6.78
N ALA A 86 20.75 16.87 -6.95
CA ALA A 86 20.41 18.28 -7.13
C ALA A 86 19.60 18.56 -8.41
N THR A 87 19.60 17.65 -9.40
CA THR A 87 18.71 17.73 -10.57
C THR A 87 17.23 17.49 -10.24
N GLY A 88 16.91 17.13 -8.99
CA GLY A 88 15.56 17.00 -8.47
C GLY A 88 14.94 15.61 -8.72
N GLN A 89 13.61 15.57 -8.67
CA GLN A 89 12.85 14.33 -8.86
C GLN A 89 13.16 13.71 -10.23
N GLY A 90 13.35 12.40 -10.26
CA GLY A 90 13.66 11.67 -11.48
C GLY A 90 15.14 11.64 -11.87
N TRP A 91 16.06 12.08 -11.00
CA TRP A 91 17.51 12.03 -11.26
C TRP A 91 18.01 10.65 -11.70
N GLN A 92 17.46 9.56 -11.13
CA GLN A 92 17.81 8.20 -11.55
C GLN A 92 17.41 7.88 -13.00
N THR A 93 16.26 8.39 -13.45
CA THR A 93 15.82 8.25 -14.84
C THR A 93 16.74 9.02 -15.77
N ARG A 94 17.11 10.27 -15.40
CA ARG A 94 18.05 11.09 -16.16
C ARG A 94 19.43 10.43 -16.29
N VAL A 95 19.96 9.85 -15.21
CA VAL A 95 21.22 9.09 -15.24
C VAL A 95 21.14 7.93 -16.22
N ASN A 96 20.05 7.16 -16.18
CA ASN A 96 19.86 6.04 -17.09
C ASN A 96 19.78 6.49 -18.56
N GLU A 97 19.09 7.61 -18.84
CA GLU A 97 19.01 8.20 -20.19
C GLU A 97 20.37 8.69 -20.68
N LEU A 98 21.14 9.37 -19.80
CA LEU A 98 22.50 9.83 -20.11
C LEU A 98 23.40 8.65 -20.46
N LEU A 99 23.42 7.60 -19.64
CA LEU A 99 24.22 6.40 -19.88
C LEU A 99 23.81 5.71 -21.18
N ARG A 100 22.51 5.63 -21.47
CA ARG A 100 22.01 5.07 -22.73
C ARG A 100 22.51 5.88 -23.93
N ALA A 101 22.38 7.21 -23.90
CA ALA A 101 22.81 8.09 -24.97
C ALA A 101 24.34 8.03 -25.19
N ASP A 102 25.11 7.90 -24.11
CA ASP A 102 26.57 7.74 -24.17
C ASP A 102 26.99 6.39 -24.79
N ILE A 103 26.23 5.32 -24.54
CA ILE A 103 26.44 4.01 -25.17
C ILE A 103 26.05 4.07 -26.65
N GLU A 104 24.88 4.61 -26.99
CA GLU A 104 24.39 4.73 -28.38
C GLU A 104 25.29 5.61 -29.24
N SER A 105 25.84 6.68 -28.67
CA SER A 105 26.81 7.56 -29.34
C SER A 105 28.23 6.99 -29.39
N GLY A 106 28.50 5.83 -28.78
CA GLY A 106 29.81 5.18 -28.78
C GLY A 106 30.89 5.89 -27.95
N ARG A 107 30.51 6.85 -27.10
CA ARG A 107 31.46 7.55 -26.20
C ARG A 107 31.99 6.61 -25.11
N LEU A 108 31.13 5.72 -24.63
CA LEU A 108 31.53 4.63 -23.75
C LEU A 108 32.19 3.53 -24.59
N LYS A 109 33.53 3.59 -24.68
CA LYS A 109 34.31 2.58 -25.40
C LYS A 109 34.11 1.22 -24.74
N ARG A 110 33.65 0.25 -25.52
CA ARG A 110 33.73 -1.16 -25.16
C ARG A 110 35.21 -1.55 -25.18
N SER A 111 35.87 -1.64 -24.02
CA SER A 111 37.21 -2.23 -24.00
C SER A 111 37.03 -3.71 -24.34
N LEU A 112 37.64 -4.13 -25.45
CA LEU A 112 37.78 -5.54 -25.81
C LEU A 112 38.88 -6.19 -24.95
#